data_AF-A0A3D5D1G1-F1
#
_entry.id   AF-A0A3D5D1G1-F1
#
_cell.length_a   1.000
_cell.length_b   1.000
_cell.length_c   1.000
_cell.angle_alpha   90.00
_cell.angle_beta   90.00
_cell.angle_gamma   90.00
#
_symmetry.space_group_name_H-M   'P 1'
#
loop_
_entity.id
_entity.type
_entity.pdbx_description
1 polymer ?
#
loop_
_entity_poly.entity_id
_entity_poly.type
_entity_poly.pdbx_seq_one_letter_code
_entity_poly.pdbx_strand_id
1 'polypeptide(L)'
;MPGNFDHPVLSKPSHWQSYAALIAGLALVSGIGLYYFSALGVAVITLLYLLCVLWAAYFLHFFHALLTAVIAVLLINYLFIEPRYTFGIASLQSWLMLSVFAALALMVSRAMQQLKQQRQQAQQAALQSRFFQSLAELLAMQSSVEGLLQAACQHVQDVFAWQVSVVQLSDANALTYLAGAPVATLEVSSVQWALDYQRAIGAGTADWPELGDCLLPFGIPQREVLVVASHAASDLHFLRLLTHQCAQATMKLRQQMALAQAARDASEANFKKTLLTALSHDMRTPLTAILGAVNVLADRQIVLAPAQSAQLLHSIQAEASYLTQATENILTLVKLDAGSSSLHLDWASPQEIIQHVVQRYL
;
A
#
# COMPACT_ATOMS: atom_id res chain seq x y z
N MET A 1 -12.24 -3.89 -17.01
CA MET A 1 -13.68 -3.92 -16.69
C MET A 1 -13.83 -4.03 -15.19
N PRO A 2 -14.31 -3.00 -14.46
CA PRO A 2 -14.61 -3.16 -13.06
C PRO A 2 -16.05 -3.62 -12.87
N GLY A 3 -16.22 -4.64 -12.02
CA GLY A 3 -17.48 -5.28 -11.71
C GLY A 3 -18.45 -4.34 -11.00
N ASN A 4 -19.67 -4.34 -11.53
CA ASN A 4 -20.84 -3.71 -10.96
C ASN A 4 -21.24 -4.46 -9.69
N PHE A 5 -20.84 -3.96 -8.51
CA PHE A 5 -21.39 -4.41 -7.24
C PHE A 5 -22.69 -3.65 -6.96
N ASP A 6 -23.79 -4.17 -7.51
CA ASP A 6 -25.15 -3.82 -7.13
C ASP A 6 -25.40 -4.28 -5.68
N HIS A 7 -25.05 -3.44 -4.71
CA HIS A 7 -25.69 -3.52 -3.41
C HIS A 7 -27.13 -3.01 -3.58
N PRO A 8 -28.17 -3.73 -3.10
CA PRO A 8 -29.51 -3.18 -3.07
C PRO A 8 -29.46 -1.93 -2.20
N VAL A 9 -29.61 -0.77 -2.85
CA VAL A 9 -29.82 0.50 -2.18
C VAL A 9 -31.14 0.34 -1.44
N LEU A 10 -31.08 -0.04 -0.15
CA LEU A 10 -32.17 0.18 0.78
C LEU A 10 -32.43 1.68 0.70
N SER A 11 -33.42 2.04 -0.10
CA SER A 11 -33.85 3.40 -0.31
C SER A 11 -34.07 4.00 1.07
N LYS A 12 -33.27 5.01 1.42
CA LYS A 12 -33.57 5.80 2.62
C LYS A 12 -35.02 6.23 2.46
N PRO A 13 -35.91 5.94 3.41
CA PRO A 13 -37.29 6.41 3.32
C PRO A 13 -37.22 7.91 3.07
N SER A 14 -37.89 8.36 2.00
CA SER A 14 -37.87 9.77 1.67
C SER A 14 -38.40 10.52 2.88
N HIS A 15 -37.79 11.66 3.22
CA HIS A 15 -38.12 12.39 4.45
C HIS A 15 -39.64 12.60 4.62
N TRP A 16 -40.39 12.71 3.52
CA TRP A 16 -41.85 12.79 3.48
C TRP A 16 -42.58 11.58 4.07
N GLN A 17 -42.11 10.35 3.82
CA GLN A 17 -42.73 9.13 4.33
C GLN A 17 -42.62 9.05 5.86
N SER A 18 -41.50 9.47 6.43
CA SER A 18 -41.30 9.53 7.88
C SER A 18 -42.21 10.56 8.55
N TYR A 19 -42.47 11.71 7.92
CA TYR A 19 -43.44 12.69 8.42
C TYR A 19 -44.89 12.17 8.39
N ALA A 20 -45.29 11.51 7.29
CA ALA A 20 -46.64 10.97 7.16
C ALA A 20 -46.93 9.89 8.22
N ALA A 21 -45.96 9.00 8.48
CA ALA A 21 -46.07 7.97 9.50
C ALA A 21 -46.16 8.56 10.92
N LEU A 22 -45.48 9.66 11.20
CA LEU A 22 -45.53 10.36 12.48
C LEU A 22 -46.91 10.98 12.73
N ILE A 23 -47.44 11.69 11.74
CA ILE A 23 -48.77 12.32 11.84
C ILE A 23 -49.84 11.24 12.00
N ALA A 24 -49.75 10.15 11.23
CA ALA A 24 -50.65 9.01 11.36
C ALA A 24 -50.55 8.35 12.75
N GLY A 25 -49.33 8.19 13.28
CA GLY A 25 -49.09 7.64 14.62
C GLY A 25 -49.70 8.51 15.73
N LEU A 26 -49.48 9.82 15.71
CA LEU A 26 -50.07 10.74 16.67
C LEU A 26 -51.60 10.76 16.58
N ALA A 27 -52.16 10.76 15.36
CA ALA A 27 -53.61 10.73 15.14
C ALA A 27 -54.23 9.41 15.65
N LEU A 28 -53.56 8.28 15.43
CA LEU A 28 -53.99 6.97 15.88
C LEU A 28 -53.97 6.87 17.41
N VAL A 29 -52.90 7.33 18.06
CA VAL A 29 -52.82 7.38 19.53
C VAL A 29 -53.88 8.32 20.11
N SER A 30 -54.13 9.47 19.47
CA SER A 30 -55.20 10.39 19.85
C SER A 30 -56.58 9.73 19.77
N GLY A 31 -56.87 9.02 18.67
CA GLY A 31 -58.15 8.36 18.45
C GLY A 31 -58.41 7.21 19.43
N ILE A 32 -57.40 6.37 19.67
CA ILE A 32 -57.47 5.29 20.67
C ILE A 32 -57.67 5.89 22.07
N GLY A 33 -56.92 6.94 22.39
CA GLY A 33 -57.01 7.61 23.68
C GLY A 33 -58.40 8.20 23.95
N LEU A 34 -59.06 8.78 22.94
CA LEU A 34 -60.42 9.32 23.07
C LEU A 34 -61.48 8.23 23.24
N TYR A 35 -61.38 7.13 22.48
CA TYR A 35 -62.37 6.05 22.51
C TYR A 35 -62.26 5.19 23.78
N TYR A 36 -61.05 4.92 24.25
CA TYR A 36 -60.78 4.06 25.41
C TYR A 36 -60.34 4.84 26.67
N PHE A 37 -60.60 6.14 26.74
CA PHE A 37 -60.15 7.01 27.83
C PHE A 37 -60.56 6.49 29.22
N SER A 38 -61.79 5.99 29.33
CA SER A 38 -62.36 5.48 30.58
C SER A 38 -61.69 4.20 31.09
N ALA A 39 -61.02 3.45 30.23
CA ALA A 39 -60.39 2.16 30.57
C ALA A 39 -58.87 2.28 30.77
N LEU A 40 -58.18 3.13 30.01
CA LEU A 40 -56.70 3.22 29.98
C LEU A 40 -56.14 4.26 30.96
N GLY A 41 -56.89 5.31 31.26
CA GLY A 41 -56.42 6.44 32.08
C GLY A 41 -55.31 7.27 31.42
N VAL A 42 -55.04 8.45 31.99
CA VAL A 42 -54.11 9.45 31.42
C VAL A 42 -52.66 8.95 31.34
N ALA A 43 -52.24 8.11 32.29
CA ALA A 43 -50.88 7.59 32.36
C ALA A 43 -50.53 6.70 31.16
N VAL A 44 -51.41 5.75 30.80
CA VAL A 44 -51.16 4.82 29.69
C VAL A 44 -51.16 5.55 28.34
N ILE A 45 -52.07 6.53 28.17
CA ILE A 45 -52.11 7.37 26.97
C ILE A 45 -50.81 8.18 26.83
N THR A 46 -50.33 8.75 27.93
CA THR A 46 -49.04 9.49 27.95
C THR A 46 -47.88 8.59 27.51
N LEU A 47 -47.83 7.33 27.96
CA LEU A 47 -46.81 6.38 27.53
C LEU A 47 -46.90 6.04 26.02
N LEU A 48 -48.10 5.97 25.45
CA LEU A 48 -48.28 5.75 24.00
C LEU A 48 -47.77 6.95 23.19
N TYR A 49 -48.03 8.17 23.64
CA TYR A 49 -47.44 9.37 23.02
C TYR A 49 -45.92 9.40 23.14
N LEU A 50 -45.37 8.93 24.26
CA LEU A 50 -43.92 8.81 24.42
C LEU A 50 -43.32 7.90 23.36
N LEU A 51 -43.99 6.79 23.03
CA LEU A 51 -43.54 5.88 21.98
C LEU A 51 -43.47 6.58 20.61
N CYS A 52 -44.45 7.42 20.27
CA CYS A 52 -44.43 8.21 19.04
C CYS A 52 -43.29 9.24 19.03
N VAL A 53 -43.03 9.90 20.16
CA VAL A 53 -41.93 10.87 20.30
C VAL A 53 -40.57 10.18 20.19
N LEU A 54 -40.41 8.99 20.78
CA LEU A 54 -39.19 8.19 20.66
C LEU A 54 -38.96 7.71 19.22
N TRP A 55 -40.01 7.28 18.54
CA TRP A 55 -39.94 6.91 17.13
C TRP A 55 -39.52 8.11 16.26
N ALA A 56 -40.11 9.29 16.52
CA ALA A 56 -39.75 10.53 15.84
C ALA A 56 -38.28 10.91 16.08
N ALA A 57 -37.80 10.79 17.31
CA ALA A 57 -36.43 11.08 17.69
C ALA A 57 -35.41 10.13 17.04
N TYR A 58 -35.81 8.91 16.70
CA TYR A 58 -34.95 7.93 16.02
C TYR A 58 -34.83 8.19 14.51
N PHE A 59 -35.94 8.50 13.84
CA PHE A 59 -35.97 8.62 12.37
C PHE A 59 -35.77 10.05 11.83
N LEU A 60 -36.12 11.08 12.61
CA LEU A 60 -36.11 12.47 12.14
C LEU A 60 -34.95 13.29 12.76
N HIS A 61 -34.69 14.46 12.16
CA HIS A 61 -33.72 15.43 12.69
C HIS A 61 -34.22 16.06 14.00
N PHE A 62 -33.28 16.48 14.86
CA PHE A 62 -33.51 17.08 16.19
C PHE A 62 -34.72 18.01 16.28
N PHE A 63 -34.78 19.00 15.38
CA PHE A 63 -35.82 20.03 15.38
C PHE A 63 -37.23 19.46 15.23
N HIS A 64 -37.38 18.40 14.43
CA HIS A 64 -38.67 17.77 14.17
C HIS A 64 -39.09 16.83 15.31
N ALA A 65 -38.13 16.17 15.96
CA ALA A 65 -38.39 15.37 17.16
C ALA A 65 -38.85 16.26 18.33
N LEU A 66 -38.21 17.42 18.49
CA LEU A 66 -38.60 18.44 19.48
C LEU A 66 -40.02 18.96 19.20
N LEU A 67 -40.30 19.33 17.95
CA LEU A 67 -41.63 19.81 17.53
C LEU A 67 -42.70 18.73 17.80
N THR A 68 -42.39 17.47 17.54
CA THR A 68 -43.28 16.33 17.83
C THR A 68 -43.57 16.17 19.32
N ALA A 69 -42.56 16.33 20.19
CA ALA A 69 -42.76 16.28 21.64
C ALA A 69 -43.67 17.43 22.12
N VAL A 70 -43.48 18.63 21.58
CA VAL A 70 -44.32 19.79 21.89
C VAL A 70 -45.77 19.55 21.44
N ILE A 71 -45.98 19.06 20.22
CA ILE A 71 -47.33 18.71 19.71
C ILE A 71 -47.97 17.62 20.57
N ALA A 72 -47.23 16.57 20.92
CA ALA A 72 -47.74 15.48 21.76
C ALA A 72 -48.21 15.99 23.12
N VAL A 73 -47.43 16.86 23.77
CA VAL A 73 -47.82 17.45 25.06
C VAL A 73 -49.02 18.37 24.93
N LEU A 74 -49.07 19.20 23.87
CA LEU A 74 -50.24 20.04 23.60
C LEU A 74 -51.50 19.22 23.37
N LEU A 75 -51.41 18.12 22.60
CA LEU A 75 -52.51 17.19 22.38
C LEU A 75 -52.93 16.53 23.69
N ILE A 76 -51.99 16.04 24.51
CA ILE A 76 -52.30 15.44 25.81
C ILE A 76 -53.03 16.43 26.71
N ASN A 77 -52.52 17.66 26.82
CA ASN A 77 -53.11 18.70 27.65
C ASN A 77 -54.51 19.10 27.17
N TYR A 78 -54.70 19.20 25.85
CA TYR A 78 -55.98 19.61 25.27
C TYR A 78 -57.06 18.52 25.34
N LEU A 79 -56.71 17.26 25.09
CA LEU A 79 -57.68 16.15 24.94
C LEU A 79 -57.97 15.42 26.26
N PHE A 80 -56.98 15.28 27.15
CA PHE A 80 -57.00 14.27 28.21
C PHE A 80 -56.87 14.82 29.63
N ILE A 81 -56.38 16.05 29.81
CA ILE A 81 -56.28 16.70 31.12
C ILE A 81 -57.50 17.58 31.35
N GLU A 82 -58.08 17.54 32.56
CA GLU A 82 -59.25 18.36 32.89
C GLU A 82 -58.86 19.79 33.29
N PRO A 83 -59.58 20.83 32.82
CA PRO A 83 -60.77 20.80 31.95
C PRO A 83 -60.42 20.52 30.47
N ARG A 84 -61.07 19.49 29.90
CA ARG A 84 -60.83 19.02 28.53
C ARG A 84 -61.27 20.07 27.50
N TYR A 85 -60.62 20.06 26.35
CA TYR A 85 -60.86 20.97 25.22
C TYR A 85 -60.61 22.44 25.52
N THR A 86 -59.82 22.74 26.56
CA THR A 86 -59.42 24.10 26.94
C THR A 86 -57.90 24.17 27.07
N PHE A 87 -57.26 25.26 26.61
CA PHE A 87 -55.84 25.52 26.84
C PHE A 87 -55.56 26.07 28.26
N GLY A 88 -56.19 25.48 29.27
CA GLY A 88 -55.98 25.85 30.67
C GLY A 88 -54.64 25.28 31.16
N ILE A 89 -53.65 26.14 31.38
CA ILE A 89 -52.33 25.75 31.88
C ILE A 89 -52.30 26.00 33.40
N ALA A 90 -52.51 24.98 34.24
CA ALA A 90 -52.15 25.08 35.68
C ALA A 90 -52.17 23.74 36.45
N SER A 91 -51.50 22.68 35.97
CA SER A 91 -51.12 21.57 36.85
C SER A 91 -49.60 21.34 36.79
N LEU A 92 -48.97 21.21 37.97
CA LEU A 92 -47.53 20.89 38.10
C LEU A 92 -47.16 19.62 37.31
N GLN A 93 -48.11 18.70 37.19
CA GLN A 93 -48.01 17.46 36.44
C GLN A 93 -47.78 17.67 34.93
N SER A 94 -48.43 18.68 34.31
CA SER A 94 -48.27 18.96 32.87
C SER A 94 -46.89 19.52 32.55
N TRP A 95 -46.37 20.40 33.41
CA TRP A 95 -45.01 20.91 33.32
C TRP A 95 -43.98 19.80 33.53
N LEU A 96 -44.23 18.87 34.46
CA LEU A 96 -43.36 17.73 34.72
C LEU A 96 -43.30 16.80 33.50
N MET A 97 -44.44 16.50 32.87
CA MET A 97 -44.47 15.72 31.62
C MET A 97 -43.72 16.42 30.47
N LEU A 98 -43.95 17.71 30.26
CA LEU A 98 -43.23 18.48 29.24
C LEU A 98 -41.71 18.39 29.44
N SER A 99 -41.25 18.55 30.68
CA SER A 99 -39.81 18.51 31.01
C SER A 99 -39.19 17.13 30.77
N VAL A 100 -39.89 16.06 31.14
CA VAL A 100 -39.42 14.68 30.95
C VAL A 100 -39.36 14.33 29.47
N PHE A 101 -40.39 14.67 28.70
CA PHE A 101 -40.42 14.43 27.26
C PHE A 101 -39.36 15.24 26.52
N ALA A 102 -39.18 16.51 26.89
CA ALA A 102 -38.10 17.34 26.33
C ALA A 102 -36.72 16.75 26.66
N ALA A 103 -36.49 16.33 27.90
CA ALA A 103 -35.23 15.71 28.31
C ALA A 103 -34.94 14.41 27.53
N LEU A 104 -35.94 13.53 27.39
CA LEU A 104 -35.81 12.29 26.61
C LEU A 104 -35.53 12.58 25.13
N ALA A 105 -36.25 13.52 24.52
CA ALA A 105 -36.03 13.91 23.13
C ALA A 105 -34.62 14.50 22.91
N LEU A 106 -34.14 15.36 23.81
CA LEU A 106 -32.77 15.90 23.78
C LEU A 106 -31.72 14.79 23.91
N MET A 107 -31.92 13.84 24.83
CA MET A 107 -30.98 12.74 25.08
C MET A 107 -30.87 11.81 23.87
N VAL A 108 -31.99 11.39 23.30
CA VAL A 108 -32.01 10.53 22.09
C VAL A 108 -31.38 11.27 20.91
N SER A 109 -31.71 12.55 20.71
CA SER A 109 -31.13 13.31 19.60
C SER A 109 -29.62 13.49 19.72
N ARG A 110 -29.09 13.72 20.93
CA ARG A 110 -27.63 13.82 21.15
C ARG A 110 -26.94 12.50 20.86
N ALA A 111 -27.49 11.39 21.37
CA ALA A 111 -26.97 10.05 21.10
C ALA A 111 -26.96 9.73 19.59
N MET A 112 -28.04 10.09 18.89
CA MET A 112 -28.14 9.84 17.45
C MET A 112 -27.19 10.71 16.62
N GLN A 113 -27.01 11.98 17.02
CA GLN A 113 -26.05 12.87 16.37
C GLN A 113 -24.61 12.35 16.53
N GLN A 114 -24.25 11.86 17.72
CA GLN A 114 -22.96 11.21 17.96
C GLN A 114 -22.79 9.95 17.11
N LEU A 115 -23.80 9.08 17.05
CA LEU A 115 -23.73 7.84 16.26
C LEU A 115 -23.55 8.15 14.76
N LYS A 116 -24.25 9.18 14.25
CA LYS A 116 -24.10 9.61 12.85
C LYS A 116 -22.72 10.18 12.56
N GLN A 117 -22.18 11.01 13.46
CA GLN A 117 -20.84 11.55 13.35
C GLN A 117 -19.79 10.44 13.37
N GLN A 118 -19.89 9.50 14.32
CA GLN A 118 -19.01 8.33 14.39
C GLN A 118 -19.08 7.49 13.11
N ARG A 119 -20.27 7.27 12.56
CA ARG A 119 -20.44 6.53 11.30
C ARG A 119 -19.79 7.25 10.12
N GLN A 120 -19.93 8.57 10.01
CA GLN A 120 -19.31 9.35 8.95
C GLN A 120 -17.79 9.34 9.05
N GLN A 121 -17.23 9.52 10.25
CA GLN A 121 -15.80 9.43 10.51
C GLN A 121 -15.26 8.03 10.19
N ALA A 122 -15.96 6.97 10.63
CA ALA A 122 -15.58 5.59 10.32
C ALA A 122 -15.62 5.29 8.83
N GLN A 123 -16.59 5.85 8.09
CA GLN A 123 -16.67 5.70 6.64
C GLN A 123 -15.51 6.41 5.92
N GLN A 124 -15.18 7.65 6.31
CA GLN A 124 -14.03 8.37 5.75
C GLN A 124 -12.72 7.65 6.04
N ALA A 125 -12.51 7.21 7.28
CA ALA A 125 -11.33 6.43 7.66
C ALA A 125 -11.24 5.10 6.90
N ALA A 126 -12.37 4.41 6.67
CA ALA A 126 -12.39 3.17 5.90
C ALA A 126 -12.05 3.40 4.42
N LEU A 127 -12.52 4.50 3.81
CA LEU A 127 -12.17 4.85 2.43
C LEU A 127 -10.68 5.16 2.30
N GLN A 128 -10.13 5.96 3.21
CA GLN A 128 -8.70 6.28 3.24
C GLN A 128 -7.86 5.00 3.44
N SER A 129 -8.24 4.15 4.39
CA SER A 129 -7.54 2.87 4.65
C SER A 129 -7.52 1.95 3.43
N ARG A 130 -8.67 1.78 2.76
CA ARG A 130 -8.75 0.97 1.52
C ARG A 130 -7.86 1.52 0.41
N PHE A 131 -7.84 2.84 0.23
CA PHE A 131 -6.97 3.48 -0.76
C PHE A 131 -5.48 3.22 -0.47
N PHE A 132 -5.03 3.41 0.77
CA PHE A 132 -3.63 3.18 1.11
C PHE A 132 -3.25 1.70 1.04
N GLN A 133 -4.19 0.81 1.35
CA GLN A 133 -3.98 -0.62 1.17
C GLN A 133 -3.81 -0.98 -0.30
N SER A 134 -4.71 -0.55 -1.18
CA SER A 134 -4.60 -0.82 -2.63
C SER A 134 -3.36 -0.21 -3.23
N LEU A 135 -2.99 1.00 -2.80
CA LEU A 135 -1.73 1.64 -3.19
C LEU A 135 -0.53 0.79 -2.75
N ALA A 136 -0.46 0.39 -1.48
CA ALA A 136 0.66 -0.41 -0.97
C ALA A 136 0.82 -1.76 -1.73
N GLU A 137 -0.29 -2.43 -2.04
CA GLU A 137 -0.31 -3.66 -2.84
C GLU A 137 0.22 -3.40 -4.25
N LEU A 138 -0.21 -2.31 -4.92
CA LEU A 138 0.29 -1.92 -6.24
C LEU A 138 1.79 -1.63 -6.23
N LEU A 139 2.29 -0.89 -5.23
CA LEU A 139 3.71 -0.55 -5.11
C LEU A 139 4.58 -1.78 -4.82
N ALA A 140 4.07 -2.75 -4.06
CA ALA A 140 4.81 -3.96 -3.71
C ALA A 140 5.07 -4.90 -4.90
N MET A 141 4.28 -4.82 -5.97
CA MET A 141 4.44 -5.64 -7.18
C MET A 141 5.48 -5.08 -8.16
N GLN A 142 6.03 -3.89 -7.91
CA GLN A 142 6.90 -3.19 -8.84
C GLN A 142 8.37 -3.52 -8.59
N SER A 143 9.13 -3.71 -9.68
CA SER A 143 10.56 -4.04 -9.65
C SER A 143 11.47 -2.88 -10.07
N SER A 144 10.91 -1.77 -10.56
CA SER A 144 11.62 -0.54 -10.90
C SER A 144 11.02 0.67 -10.20
N VAL A 145 11.86 1.69 -9.96
CA VAL A 145 11.42 2.93 -9.30
C VAL A 145 10.47 3.70 -10.20
N GLU A 146 10.75 3.77 -11.49
CA GLU A 146 9.92 4.43 -12.49
C GLU A 146 8.55 3.74 -12.59
N GLY A 147 8.52 2.41 -12.62
CA GLY A 147 7.28 1.63 -12.64
C GLY A 147 6.44 1.84 -11.38
N LEU A 148 7.10 1.91 -10.22
CA LEU A 148 6.47 2.19 -8.92
C LEU A 148 5.82 3.57 -8.89
N LEU A 149 6.55 4.62 -9.27
CA LEU A 149 6.03 5.98 -9.27
C LEU A 149 4.94 6.18 -10.32
N GLN A 150 5.07 5.55 -11.49
CA GLN A 150 4.06 5.59 -12.54
C GLN A 150 2.76 4.92 -12.10
N ALA A 151 2.85 3.74 -11.46
CA ALA A 151 1.68 3.06 -10.90
C ALA A 151 1.01 3.89 -9.80
N ALA A 152 1.78 4.57 -8.95
CA ALA A 152 1.25 5.48 -7.94
C ALA A 152 0.48 6.64 -8.57
N CYS A 153 1.08 7.33 -9.55
CA CYS A 153 0.46 8.46 -10.24
C CYS A 153 -0.83 8.04 -10.95
N GLN A 154 -0.81 6.91 -11.67
CA GLN A 154 -1.99 6.39 -12.34
C GLN A 154 -3.11 6.04 -11.35
N HIS A 155 -2.78 5.40 -10.23
CA HIS A 155 -3.79 5.04 -9.23
C HIS A 155 -4.46 6.26 -8.61
N VAL A 156 -3.70 7.33 -8.33
CA VAL A 156 -4.25 8.59 -7.83
C VAL A 156 -5.13 9.27 -8.87
N GLN A 157 -4.70 9.25 -10.14
CA GLN A 157 -5.49 9.79 -11.24
C GLN A 157 -6.80 9.03 -11.43
N ASP A 158 -6.79 7.69 -11.33
CA ASP A 158 -7.97 6.85 -11.52
C ASP A 158 -9.00 7.03 -10.38
N VAL A 159 -8.54 7.20 -9.14
CA VAL A 159 -9.42 7.30 -7.95
C VAL A 159 -9.90 8.72 -7.70
N PHE A 160 -9.04 9.72 -7.86
CA PHE A 160 -9.32 11.11 -7.48
C PHE A 160 -9.40 12.08 -8.67
N ALA A 161 -9.09 11.64 -9.89
CA ALA A 161 -8.98 12.48 -11.08
C ALA A 161 -7.96 13.64 -10.91
N TRP A 162 -7.02 13.51 -9.98
CA TRP A 162 -5.95 14.48 -9.78
C TRP A 162 -4.82 14.25 -10.77
N GLN A 163 -4.30 15.33 -11.34
CA GLN A 163 -3.08 15.26 -12.14
C GLN A 163 -1.88 15.30 -11.20
N VAL A 164 -1.18 14.17 -11.13
CA VAL A 164 -0.02 13.98 -10.27
C VAL A 164 1.17 13.56 -11.12
N SER A 165 2.34 14.12 -10.82
CA SER A 165 3.60 13.72 -11.42
C SER A 165 4.70 13.67 -10.37
N VAL A 166 5.75 12.91 -10.64
CA VAL A 166 6.94 12.84 -9.79
C VAL A 166 8.13 13.28 -10.61
N VAL A 167 8.87 14.25 -10.08
CA VAL A 167 10.01 14.86 -10.76
C VAL A 167 11.22 14.72 -9.88
N GLN A 168 12.36 14.44 -10.48
CA GLN A 168 13.65 14.36 -9.82
C GLN A 168 14.52 15.53 -10.27
N LEU A 169 15.22 16.14 -9.32
CA LEU A 169 16.25 17.13 -9.62
C LEU A 169 17.62 16.45 -9.67
N SER A 170 18.24 16.49 -10.85
CA SER A 170 19.61 16.02 -11.06
C SER A 170 20.64 16.97 -10.43
N ASP A 171 21.87 16.49 -10.18
CA ASP A 171 22.98 17.31 -9.70
C ASP A 171 23.35 18.45 -10.65
N ALA A 172 23.02 18.31 -11.95
CA ALA A 172 23.18 19.36 -12.96
C ALA A 172 22.02 20.38 -12.99
N ASN A 173 21.15 20.40 -11.98
CA ASN A 173 19.92 21.22 -11.94
C ASN A 173 18.96 20.97 -13.12
N ALA A 174 19.03 19.78 -13.73
CA ALA A 174 18.09 19.34 -14.75
C ALA A 174 16.91 18.61 -14.09
N LEU A 175 15.68 18.98 -14.48
CA LEU A 175 14.47 18.29 -14.07
C LEU A 175 14.22 17.07 -14.97
N THR A 176 14.06 15.91 -14.36
CA THR A 176 13.68 14.68 -15.04
C THR A 176 12.36 14.18 -14.49
N TYR A 177 11.37 14.00 -15.36
CA TYR A 177 10.08 13.40 -14.99
C TYR A 177 10.25 11.88 -14.85
N LEU A 178 10.00 11.36 -13.66
CA LEU A 178 10.03 9.93 -13.39
C LEU A 178 8.67 9.27 -13.63
N ALA A 179 7.59 10.02 -13.43
CA ALA A 179 6.22 9.53 -13.56
C ALA A 179 5.21 10.65 -13.79
N GLY A 180 4.08 10.30 -14.41
CA GLY A 180 2.95 11.20 -14.65
C GLY A 180 3.12 12.14 -15.85
N ALA A 181 2.08 12.94 -16.11
CA ALA A 181 2.09 13.91 -17.20
C ALA A 181 2.94 15.15 -16.85
N PRO A 182 3.71 15.72 -17.79
CA PRO A 182 4.52 16.89 -17.53
C PRO A 182 3.65 18.10 -17.20
N VAL A 183 4.04 18.82 -16.16
CA VAL A 183 3.38 20.06 -15.70
C VAL A 183 4.09 21.24 -16.35
N ALA A 184 3.38 21.98 -17.21
CA ALA A 184 3.95 23.03 -18.06
C ALA A 184 4.51 24.25 -17.29
N THR A 185 4.06 24.47 -16.05
CA THR A 185 4.38 25.64 -15.20
C THR A 185 5.49 25.39 -14.19
N LEU A 186 6.13 24.21 -14.21
CA LEU A 186 7.07 23.82 -13.17
C LEU A 186 8.45 24.48 -13.33
N GLU A 187 8.80 25.37 -12.40
CA GLU A 187 10.13 25.98 -12.34
C GLU A 187 11.15 25.13 -11.55
N VAL A 188 12.41 25.11 -12.00
CA VAL A 188 13.50 24.41 -11.30
C VAL A 188 13.74 24.99 -9.90
N SER A 189 13.61 26.30 -9.75
CA SER A 189 13.79 27.06 -8.50
C SER A 189 12.84 26.60 -7.39
N SER A 190 11.57 26.34 -7.73
CA SER A 190 10.54 25.92 -6.77
C SER A 190 10.79 24.48 -6.31
N VAL A 191 11.16 23.58 -7.22
CA VAL A 191 11.55 22.20 -6.90
C VAL A 191 12.80 22.19 -6.01
N GLN A 192 13.81 22.99 -6.36
CA GLN A 192 15.04 23.09 -5.59
C GLN A 192 14.77 23.62 -4.18
N TRP A 193 13.97 24.68 -4.03
CA TRP A 193 13.61 25.20 -2.72
C TRP A 193 12.87 24.16 -1.87
N ALA A 194 11.91 23.45 -2.44
CA ALA A 194 11.18 22.39 -1.73
C ALA A 194 12.13 21.29 -1.21
N LEU A 195 13.14 20.91 -2.01
CA LEU A 195 14.17 19.95 -1.63
C LEU A 195 15.15 20.50 -0.59
N ASP A 196 15.59 21.75 -0.70
CA ASP A 196 16.55 22.35 0.22
C ASP A 196 15.96 22.52 1.63
N TYR A 197 14.70 22.93 1.72
CA TYR A 197 14.01 23.18 2.99
C TYR A 197 13.16 22.01 3.48
N GLN A 198 13.00 20.96 2.66
CA GLN A 198 12.18 19.78 2.94
C GLN A 198 10.75 20.15 3.40
N ARG A 199 10.17 21.15 2.73
CA ARG A 199 8.84 21.70 3.02
C ARG A 199 7.96 21.66 1.78
N ALA A 200 6.68 21.39 2.00
CA ALA A 200 5.70 21.49 0.94
C ALA A 200 5.42 22.95 0.58
N ILE A 201 5.37 23.26 -0.70
CA ILE A 201 5.10 24.60 -1.24
C ILE A 201 3.93 24.55 -2.23
N GLY A 202 3.31 25.69 -2.49
CA GLY A 202 2.22 25.80 -3.46
C GLY A 202 0.81 25.77 -2.86
N ALA A 203 -0.19 25.39 -3.66
CA ALA A 203 -1.59 25.43 -3.24
C ALA A 203 -1.83 24.66 -1.93
N GLY A 204 -2.56 25.28 -1.01
CA GLY A 204 -2.90 24.72 0.30
C GLY A 204 -1.77 24.77 1.34
N THR A 205 -0.61 25.35 1.01
CA THR A 205 0.52 25.51 1.93
C THR A 205 0.73 26.96 2.35
N ALA A 206 1.52 27.19 3.40
CA ALA A 206 1.90 28.53 3.85
C ALA A 206 3.02 29.15 2.98
N ASP A 207 3.79 28.31 2.30
CA ASP A 207 4.96 28.70 1.53
C ASP A 207 4.57 28.76 0.04
N TRP A 208 4.55 29.96 -0.54
CA TRP A 208 4.28 30.22 -1.96
C TRP A 208 2.90 29.73 -2.44
N PRO A 209 1.79 30.18 -1.81
CA PRO A 209 0.44 29.74 -2.17
C PRO A 209 0.02 30.13 -3.60
N GLU A 210 0.68 31.12 -4.21
CA GLU A 210 0.39 31.63 -5.55
C GLU A 210 0.95 30.76 -6.69
N LEU A 211 1.81 29.77 -6.38
CA LEU A 211 2.42 28.89 -7.38
C LEU A 211 1.39 28.08 -8.18
N GLY A 212 0.17 27.95 -7.66
CA GLY A 212 -0.85 27.06 -8.22
C GLY A 212 -0.54 25.61 -7.85
N ASP A 213 0.49 24.99 -8.41
CA ASP A 213 0.77 23.57 -8.18
C ASP A 213 1.29 23.29 -6.75
N CYS A 214 0.95 22.13 -6.18
CA CYS A 214 1.42 21.73 -4.84
C CYS A 214 2.61 20.78 -4.98
N LEU A 215 3.73 21.13 -4.36
CA LEU A 215 4.99 20.39 -4.41
C LEU A 215 5.30 19.80 -3.04
N LEU A 216 5.53 18.49 -2.98
CA LEU A 216 5.85 17.78 -1.74
C LEU A 216 7.14 16.96 -1.91
N PRO A 217 8.23 17.33 -1.21
CA PRO A 217 9.49 16.60 -1.29
C PRO A 217 9.39 15.23 -0.61
N PHE A 218 10.09 14.24 -1.15
CA PHE A 218 10.06 12.87 -0.62
C PHE A 218 10.82 12.72 0.71
N GLY A 219 11.74 13.63 1.03
CA GLY A 219 12.61 13.52 2.20
C GLY A 219 14.08 13.39 1.81
N ILE A 220 14.97 13.34 2.82
CA ILE A 220 16.39 13.07 2.63
C ILE A 220 16.63 11.56 2.76
N PRO A 221 17.45 10.92 1.90
CA PRO A 221 18.36 11.47 0.88
C PRO A 221 17.75 11.58 -0.53
N GLN A 222 16.43 11.53 -0.64
CA GLN A 222 15.71 11.54 -1.91
C GLN A 222 15.71 12.94 -2.54
N ARG A 223 15.82 13.00 -3.88
CA ARG A 223 15.77 14.25 -4.67
C ARG A 223 14.53 14.30 -5.55
N GLU A 224 13.53 13.50 -5.21
CA GLU A 224 12.23 13.42 -5.84
C GLU A 224 11.21 14.32 -5.15
N VAL A 225 10.34 14.94 -5.93
CA VAL A 225 9.25 15.79 -5.46
C VAL A 225 7.96 15.34 -6.14
N LEU A 226 6.92 15.12 -5.34
CA LEU A 226 5.56 14.93 -5.83
C LEU A 226 4.98 16.29 -6.25
N VAL A 227 4.45 16.37 -7.46
CA VAL A 227 3.78 17.56 -7.98
C VAL A 227 2.31 17.22 -8.20
N VAL A 228 1.43 18.01 -7.61
CA VAL A 228 -0.02 17.87 -7.75
C VAL A 228 -0.55 19.14 -8.39
N ALA A 229 -1.11 19.02 -9.60
CA ALA A 229 -1.66 20.17 -10.29
C ALA A 229 -2.91 20.69 -9.57
N SER A 230 -2.95 22.00 -9.32
CA SER A 230 -4.04 22.59 -8.54
C SER A 230 -5.31 22.76 -9.35
N HIS A 231 -6.21 21.79 -9.22
CA HIS A 231 -7.65 21.94 -9.49
C HIS A 231 -8.54 21.46 -8.32
N ALA A 232 -7.96 20.94 -7.25
CA ALA A 232 -8.69 20.48 -6.08
C ALA A 232 -8.04 21.05 -4.82
N ALA A 233 -8.86 21.59 -3.90
CA ALA A 233 -8.47 21.83 -2.52
C ALA A 233 -8.25 20.47 -1.85
N SER A 234 -7.12 19.83 -2.17
CA SER A 234 -6.74 18.52 -1.68
C SER A 234 -6.30 18.64 -0.23
N ASP A 235 -6.75 17.71 0.61
CA ASP A 235 -6.30 17.62 1.99
C ASP A 235 -4.77 17.44 2.02
N LEU A 236 -4.04 18.47 2.47
CA LEU A 236 -2.58 18.47 2.53
C LEU A 236 -2.06 17.32 3.40
N HIS A 237 -2.81 16.91 4.43
CA HIS A 237 -2.44 15.77 5.26
C HIS A 237 -2.43 14.47 4.44
N PHE A 238 -3.45 14.27 3.60
CA PHE A 238 -3.55 13.13 2.71
C PHE A 238 -2.42 13.12 1.66
N LEU A 239 -2.12 14.26 1.05
CA LEU A 239 -1.00 14.38 0.09
C LEU A 239 0.36 14.08 0.73
N ARG A 240 0.57 14.54 1.97
CA ARG A 240 1.80 14.21 2.72
C ARG A 240 1.91 12.71 3.00
N LEU A 241 0.82 12.07 3.40
CA LEU A 241 0.82 10.62 3.64
C LEU A 241 1.09 9.83 2.36
N LEU A 242 0.50 10.25 1.24
CA LEU A 242 0.77 9.67 -0.07
C LEU A 242 2.23 9.83 -0.50
N THR A 243 2.77 11.04 -0.35
CA THR A 243 4.19 11.35 -0.64
C THR A 243 5.09 10.45 0.20
N HIS A 244 4.79 10.31 1.50
CA HIS A 244 5.58 9.51 2.42
C HIS A 244 5.54 8.01 2.07
N GLN A 245 4.38 7.47 1.70
CA GLN A 245 4.25 6.08 1.24
C GLN A 245 5.06 5.82 -0.03
N CYS A 246 4.99 6.72 -1.02
CA CYS A 246 5.77 6.62 -2.25
C CYS A 246 7.29 6.72 -1.98
N ALA A 247 7.69 7.65 -1.10
CA ALA A 247 9.06 7.82 -0.66
C ALA A 247 9.61 6.55 0.01
N GLN A 248 8.88 6.00 0.99
CA GLN A 248 9.27 4.77 1.69
C GLN A 248 9.36 3.58 0.74
N ALA A 249 8.38 3.41 -0.15
CA ALA A 249 8.37 2.31 -1.11
C ALA A 249 9.56 2.41 -2.10
N THR A 250 9.86 3.62 -2.57
CA THR A 250 11.02 3.91 -3.43
C THR A 250 12.34 3.60 -2.73
N MET A 251 12.49 4.03 -1.47
CA MET A 251 13.69 3.75 -0.66
C MET A 251 13.89 2.25 -0.45
N LYS A 252 12.81 1.54 -0.09
CA LYS A 252 12.83 0.10 0.13
C LYS A 252 13.24 -0.65 -1.15
N LEU A 253 12.68 -0.27 -2.30
CA LEU A 253 13.00 -0.88 -3.59
C LEU A 253 14.47 -0.64 -3.97
N ARG A 254 14.97 0.59 -3.84
CA ARG A 254 16.39 0.92 -4.07
C ARG A 254 17.32 0.11 -3.18
N GLN A 255 16.99 -0.03 -1.90
CA GLN A 255 17.77 -0.81 -0.96
C GLN A 255 17.77 -2.31 -1.34
N GLN A 256 16.62 -2.86 -1.74
CA GLN A 256 16.53 -4.25 -2.21
C GLN A 256 17.37 -4.48 -3.46
N MET A 257 17.34 -3.56 -4.43
CA MET A 257 18.17 -3.62 -5.63
C MET A 257 19.66 -3.57 -5.29
N ALA A 258 20.07 -2.66 -4.39
CA ALA A 258 21.45 -2.53 -3.95
C ALA A 258 21.95 -3.80 -3.23
N LEU A 259 21.13 -4.38 -2.35
CA LEU A 259 21.46 -5.64 -1.68
C LEU A 259 21.56 -6.82 -2.65
N ALA A 260 20.64 -6.90 -3.62
CA ALA A 260 20.66 -7.93 -4.64
C ALA A 260 21.90 -7.82 -5.54
N GLN A 261 22.33 -6.60 -5.87
CA GLN A 261 23.55 -6.38 -6.63
C GLN A 261 24.80 -6.75 -5.82
N ALA A 262 24.91 -6.26 -4.58
CA ALA A 262 26.03 -6.59 -3.70
C ALA A 262 26.16 -8.10 -3.44
N ALA A 263 25.03 -8.82 -3.33
CA ALA A 263 25.03 -10.27 -3.20
C ALA A 263 25.56 -10.98 -4.46
N ARG A 264 25.22 -10.49 -5.67
CA ARG A 264 25.77 -11.01 -6.93
C ARG A 264 27.27 -10.79 -7.00
N ASP A 265 27.72 -9.55 -6.74
CA ASP A 265 29.14 -9.19 -6.78
C ASP A 265 29.95 -10.01 -5.77
N ALA A 266 29.42 -10.22 -4.56
CA ALA A 266 30.04 -11.06 -3.54
C ALA A 266 30.09 -12.54 -3.93
N SER A 267 29.02 -13.06 -4.55
CA SER A 267 29.00 -14.43 -5.05
C SER A 267 30.05 -14.64 -6.15
N GLU A 268 30.16 -13.71 -7.09
CA GLU A 268 31.18 -13.74 -8.15
C GLU A 268 32.59 -13.70 -7.56
N ALA A 269 32.85 -12.81 -6.60
CA ALA A 269 34.15 -12.71 -5.94
C ALA A 269 34.51 -14.00 -5.17
N ASN A 270 33.54 -14.58 -4.44
CA ASN A 270 33.75 -15.83 -3.69
C ASN A 270 33.98 -17.03 -4.62
N PHE A 271 33.28 -17.09 -5.75
CA PHE A 271 33.49 -18.11 -6.77
C PHE A 271 34.91 -18.03 -7.34
N LYS A 272 35.35 -16.85 -7.78
CA LYS A 272 36.72 -16.61 -8.27
C LYS A 272 37.77 -17.03 -7.23
N LYS A 273 37.59 -16.65 -5.96
CA LYS A 273 38.52 -17.00 -4.87
C LYS A 273 38.58 -18.51 -4.62
N THR A 274 37.44 -19.18 -4.59
CA THR A 274 37.35 -20.63 -4.39
C THR A 274 38.03 -21.38 -5.54
N LEU A 275 37.73 -20.98 -6.79
CA LEU A 275 38.37 -21.54 -7.98
C LEU A 275 39.90 -21.40 -7.94
N LEU A 276 40.41 -20.20 -7.65
CA LEU A 276 41.86 -19.96 -7.59
C LEU A 276 42.55 -20.78 -6.50
N THR A 277 41.88 -20.98 -5.36
CA THR A 277 42.41 -21.76 -4.23
C THR A 277 42.47 -23.25 -4.57
N ALA A 278 41.38 -23.80 -5.14
CA ALA A 278 41.34 -25.19 -5.60
C ALA A 278 42.38 -25.45 -6.70
N LEU A 279 42.45 -24.56 -7.70
CA LEU A 279 43.44 -24.63 -8.78
C LEU A 279 44.87 -24.68 -8.25
N SER A 280 45.19 -23.81 -7.29
CA SER A 280 46.55 -23.74 -6.73
C SER A 280 46.95 -25.03 -6.00
N HIS A 281 46.00 -25.69 -5.33
CA HIS A 281 46.23 -26.97 -4.67
C HIS A 281 46.42 -28.08 -5.71
N ASP A 282 45.53 -28.16 -6.69
CA ASP A 282 45.50 -29.23 -7.68
C ASP A 282 46.66 -29.17 -8.67
N MET A 283 47.25 -27.99 -8.91
CA MET A 283 48.50 -27.87 -9.67
C MET A 283 49.76 -28.17 -8.84
N ARG A 284 49.72 -27.95 -7.52
CA ARG A 284 50.90 -28.17 -6.67
C ARG A 284 51.25 -29.66 -6.56
N THR A 285 50.26 -30.53 -6.46
CA THR A 285 50.42 -31.98 -6.37
C THR A 285 51.21 -32.56 -7.57
N PRO A 286 50.77 -32.40 -8.84
CA PRO A 286 51.48 -32.90 -10.01
C PRO A 286 52.85 -32.23 -10.17
N LEU A 287 52.96 -30.93 -9.89
CA LEU A 287 54.24 -30.21 -9.97
C LEU A 287 55.27 -30.76 -8.97
N THR A 288 54.84 -31.10 -7.75
CA THR A 288 55.70 -31.69 -6.72
C THR A 288 56.16 -33.10 -7.14
N ALA A 289 55.27 -33.88 -7.74
CA ALA A 289 55.60 -35.21 -8.27
C ALA A 289 56.62 -35.12 -9.42
N ILE A 290 56.41 -34.20 -10.37
CA ILE A 290 57.35 -33.92 -11.47
C ILE A 290 58.72 -33.50 -10.91
N LEU A 291 58.75 -32.52 -10.01
CA LEU A 291 60.01 -32.04 -9.41
C LEU A 291 60.73 -33.14 -8.63
N GLY A 292 60.00 -33.98 -7.90
CA GLY A 292 60.56 -35.13 -7.19
C GLY A 292 61.21 -36.14 -8.14
N ALA A 293 60.50 -36.53 -9.21
CA ALA A 293 61.01 -37.45 -10.21
C ALA A 293 62.21 -36.89 -10.98
N VAL A 294 62.18 -35.60 -11.34
CA VAL A 294 63.30 -34.91 -12.00
C VAL A 294 64.53 -34.85 -11.08
N ASN A 295 64.36 -34.54 -9.79
CA ASN A 295 65.47 -34.51 -8.84
C ASN A 295 66.15 -35.88 -8.69
N VAL A 296 65.36 -36.96 -8.62
CA VAL A 296 65.90 -38.33 -8.55
C VAL A 296 66.64 -38.72 -9.84
N LEU A 297 66.12 -38.32 -11.01
CA LEU A 297 66.78 -38.56 -12.30
C LEU A 297 68.05 -37.72 -12.49
N ALA A 298 68.10 -36.52 -11.90
CA ALA A 298 69.24 -35.60 -12.02
C ALA A 298 70.38 -35.91 -11.04
N ASP A 299 70.09 -36.58 -9.92
CA ASP A 299 71.09 -36.93 -8.90
C ASP A 299 72.01 -38.06 -9.38
N ARG A 300 73.27 -37.70 -9.64
CA ARG A 300 74.31 -38.65 -10.09
C ARG A 300 74.75 -39.64 -9.02
N GLN A 301 74.35 -39.44 -7.76
CA GLN A 301 74.67 -40.36 -6.66
C GLN A 301 73.68 -41.53 -6.58
N ILE A 302 72.53 -41.44 -7.25
CA ILE A 302 71.49 -42.49 -7.25
C ILE A 302 71.69 -43.38 -8.48
N VAL A 303 71.95 -44.68 -8.25
CA VAL A 303 72.05 -45.67 -9.33
C VAL A 303 70.68 -46.27 -9.60
N LEU A 304 70.06 -45.86 -10.71
CA LEU A 304 68.74 -46.34 -11.13
C LEU A 304 68.86 -47.48 -12.14
N ALA A 305 68.03 -48.51 -11.98
CA ALA A 305 67.84 -49.50 -13.04
C ALA A 305 67.11 -48.86 -14.25
N PRO A 306 67.31 -49.35 -15.49
CA PRO A 306 66.64 -48.81 -16.68
C PRO A 306 65.11 -48.76 -16.53
N ALA A 307 64.52 -49.75 -15.87
CA ALA A 307 63.08 -49.80 -15.59
C ALA A 307 62.61 -48.70 -14.62
N GLN A 308 63.41 -48.35 -13.61
CA GLN A 308 63.08 -47.29 -12.65
C GLN A 308 63.15 -45.90 -13.28
N SER A 309 64.16 -45.66 -14.12
CA SER A 309 64.27 -44.40 -14.90
C SER A 309 63.10 -44.23 -15.86
N ALA A 310 62.71 -45.29 -16.58
CA ALA A 310 61.54 -45.28 -17.46
C ALA A 310 60.23 -44.99 -16.69
N GLN A 311 60.08 -45.53 -15.48
CA GLN A 311 58.90 -45.30 -14.64
C GLN A 311 58.81 -43.84 -14.15
N LEU A 312 59.94 -43.23 -13.78
CA LEU A 312 60.00 -41.81 -13.41
C LEU A 312 59.69 -40.89 -14.60
N LEU A 313 60.23 -41.18 -15.78
CA LEU A 313 59.91 -40.44 -17.01
C LEU A 313 58.43 -40.56 -17.38
N HIS A 314 57.85 -41.76 -17.27
CA HIS A 314 56.42 -41.98 -17.50
C HIS A 314 55.56 -41.20 -16.48
N SER A 315 55.97 -41.18 -15.21
CA SER A 315 55.29 -40.38 -14.19
C SER A 315 55.33 -38.88 -14.51
N ILE A 316 56.48 -38.35 -14.93
CA ILE A 316 56.60 -36.95 -15.36
C ILE A 316 55.67 -36.66 -16.55
N GLN A 317 55.64 -37.54 -17.54
CA GLN A 317 54.80 -37.38 -18.72
C GLN A 317 53.31 -37.41 -18.37
N ALA A 318 52.89 -38.31 -17.49
CA ALA A 318 51.51 -38.42 -17.03
C ALA A 318 51.06 -37.15 -16.29
N GLU A 319 51.86 -36.66 -15.34
CA GLU A 319 51.54 -35.44 -14.57
C GLU A 319 51.56 -34.18 -15.45
N ALA A 320 52.46 -34.09 -16.44
CA ALA A 320 52.48 -32.98 -17.40
C ALA A 320 51.27 -32.99 -18.35
N SER A 321 50.84 -34.19 -18.78
CA SER A 321 49.64 -34.37 -19.60
C SER A 321 48.39 -34.01 -18.80
N TYR A 322 48.34 -34.42 -17.53
CA TYR A 322 47.27 -34.04 -16.60
C TYR A 322 47.19 -32.52 -16.40
N LEU A 323 48.32 -31.85 -16.13
CA LEU A 323 48.37 -30.38 -16.01
C LEU A 323 47.85 -29.68 -17.27
N THR A 324 48.22 -30.17 -18.46
CA THR A 324 47.75 -29.62 -19.74
C THR A 324 46.23 -29.75 -19.85
N GLN A 325 45.69 -30.96 -19.62
CA GLN A 325 44.25 -31.21 -19.64
C GLN A 325 43.50 -30.35 -18.61
N ALA A 326 44.05 -30.20 -17.40
CA ALA A 326 43.47 -29.38 -16.34
C ALA A 326 43.40 -27.90 -16.74
N THR A 327 44.47 -27.35 -17.33
CA THR A 327 44.48 -25.95 -17.80
C THR A 327 43.48 -25.71 -18.93
N GLU A 328 43.33 -26.65 -19.87
CA GLU A 328 42.32 -26.58 -20.94
C GLU A 328 40.89 -26.61 -20.38
N ASN A 329 40.63 -27.49 -19.41
CA ASN A 329 39.33 -27.59 -18.76
C ASN A 329 38.97 -26.29 -18.02
N ILE A 330 39.92 -25.67 -17.34
CA ILE A 330 39.71 -24.39 -16.64
C ILE A 330 39.47 -23.25 -17.63
N LEU A 331 40.25 -23.18 -18.72
CA LEU A 331 40.04 -22.18 -19.77
C LEU A 331 38.66 -22.33 -20.40
N THR A 332 38.19 -23.58 -20.57
CA THR A 332 36.84 -23.89 -21.04
C THR A 332 35.79 -23.40 -20.04
N LEU A 333 35.98 -23.65 -18.74
CA LEU A 333 35.08 -23.23 -17.69
C LEU A 333 34.98 -21.70 -17.57
N VAL A 334 36.09 -20.98 -17.71
CA VAL A 334 36.12 -19.50 -17.74
C VAL A 334 35.41 -18.94 -18.98
N LYS A 335 35.57 -19.59 -20.14
CA LYS A 335 34.85 -19.19 -21.37
C LYS A 335 33.34 -19.39 -21.26
N LEU A 336 32.91 -20.47 -20.61
CA LEU A 336 31.50 -20.75 -20.33
C LEU A 336 30.91 -19.71 -19.35
N ASP A 337 31.62 -19.37 -18.28
CA ASP A 337 31.18 -18.38 -17.27
C ASP A 337 31.09 -16.95 -17.82
N ALA A 338 32.02 -16.56 -18.70
CA ALA A 338 32.02 -15.25 -19.37
C ALA A 338 30.87 -15.08 -20.40
N GLY A 339 29.97 -16.06 -20.54
CA GLY A 339 28.86 -16.03 -21.50
C GLY A 339 29.31 -16.04 -22.97
N SER A 340 30.60 -16.25 -23.22
CA SER A 340 31.23 -16.16 -24.56
C SER A 340 31.00 -17.40 -25.44
N SER A 341 30.41 -18.46 -24.88
CA SER A 341 30.02 -19.65 -25.63
C SER A 341 28.59 -19.48 -26.17
N SER A 342 28.46 -18.93 -27.38
CA SER A 342 27.21 -19.08 -28.14
C SER A 342 26.99 -20.57 -28.40
N LEU A 343 26.13 -21.20 -27.60
CA LEU A 343 25.71 -22.59 -27.80
C LEU A 343 24.95 -22.67 -29.12
N HIS A 344 25.56 -23.25 -30.14
CA HIS A 344 24.86 -23.62 -31.37
C HIS A 344 24.09 -24.91 -31.07
N LEU A 345 22.78 -24.75 -30.92
CA LEU A 345 21.86 -25.88 -30.75
C LEU A 345 21.58 -26.47 -32.12
N ASP A 346 21.83 -27.77 -32.26
CA ASP A 346 21.55 -28.53 -33.47
C ASP A 346 20.96 -29.89 -33.11
N TRP A 347 20.30 -30.54 -34.06
CA TRP A 347 19.76 -31.88 -33.87
C TRP A 347 20.91 -32.90 -33.86
N ALA A 348 21.13 -33.56 -32.73
CA ALA A 348 22.17 -34.56 -32.57
C ALA A 348 21.60 -35.89 -32.06
N SER A 349 22.11 -37.01 -32.57
CA SER A 349 21.75 -38.35 -32.10
C SER A 349 22.36 -38.62 -30.71
N PRO A 350 21.56 -39.02 -29.69
CA PRO A 350 22.08 -39.36 -28.38
C PRO A 350 23.13 -40.49 -28.43
N GLN A 351 22.98 -41.44 -29.36
CA GLN A 351 23.92 -42.55 -29.52
C GLN A 351 25.29 -42.09 -30.03
N GLU A 352 25.33 -41.15 -30.98
CA GLU A 352 26.59 -40.59 -31.49
C GLU A 352 27.32 -39.83 -30.39
N ILE A 353 26.60 -39.02 -29.60
CA ILE A 353 27.18 -38.29 -28.46
C ILE A 353 27.79 -39.27 -27.46
N ILE A 354 27.06 -40.33 -27.10
CA ILE A 354 27.54 -41.35 -26.16
C ILE A 354 28.78 -42.07 -26.71
N GLN A 355 28.78 -42.48 -27.99
CA GLN A 355 29.96 -43.10 -28.61
C GLN A 355 31.18 -42.17 -28.61
N HIS A 356 30.98 -40.90 -28.90
CA HIS A 356 32.04 -39.90 -28.92
C HIS A 356 32.66 -39.68 -27.54
N VAL A 357 31.84 -39.68 -26.48
CA VAL A 357 32.31 -39.57 -25.09
C VAL A 357 33.06 -40.83 -24.67
N VAL A 358 32.53 -42.02 -25.00
CA VAL A 358 33.16 -43.30 -24.69
C VAL A 358 34.56 -43.39 -25.31
N GLN A 359 34.72 -43.05 -26.59
CA GLN A 359 36.05 -43.05 -27.25
C GLN A 359 37.06 -42.05 -26.67
N ARG A 360 36.60 -41.00 -25.98
CA ARG A 360 37.48 -39.95 -25.45
C ARG A 360 38.02 -40.27 -24.05
N TYR A 361 37.31 -41.10 -23.28
CA TYR A 361 37.62 -41.35 -21.86
C TYR A 361 37.86 -42.83 -21.53
N LEU A 362 37.60 -43.76 -22.45
CA LEU A 362 37.93 -45.18 -22.40
C LEU A 362 38.84 -45.52 -23.58
#